data_AF-A0A521IRD1-F1
#
_entry.id   AF-A0A521IRD1-F1
#
_cell.length_a   1.000
_cell.length_b   1.000
_cell.length_c   1.000
_cell.angle_alpha   90.00
_cell.angle_beta   90.00
_cell.angle_gamma   90.00
#
_symmetry.space_group_name_H-M   'P 1'
#
loop_
_entity.id
_entity.type
_entity.pdbx_description
1 polymer ?
#
loop_
_entity_poly.entity_id
_entity_poly.type
_entity_poly.pdbx_seq_one_letter_code
_entity_poly.pdbx_strand_id
1 'polypeptide(L)' 'MVAVKLTKHLSYNGYGIRATRDNPIVRTDPETAAALVTAGHFEYLETPEPVMIQETKPARPKRAKK' A
#
# COMPACT_ATOMS: atom_id res chain seq x y z
N MET A 1 13.46 6.77 2.64
CA MET A 1 13.09 6.50 1.23
C MET A 1 12.48 5.11 1.15
N VAL A 2 11.33 4.99 0.49
CA VAL A 2 10.59 3.73 0.29
C VAL A 2 10.43 3.48 -1.21
N ALA A 3 10.35 2.21 -1.60
CA ALA A 3 10.08 1.82 -2.97
C ALA A 3 8.60 1.50 -3.20
N VAL A 4 8.00 2.12 -4.21
CA VAL A 4 6.64 1.81 -4.69
C VAL A 4 6.70 1.32 -6.13
N LYS A 5 5.83 0.36 -6.45
CA LYS A 5 5.66 -0.23 -7.78
C LYS A 5 4.38 0.28 -8.39
N LEU A 6 4.48 0.83 -9.58
CA LEU A 6 3.35 1.14 -10.42
C LEU A 6 2.64 -0.18 -10.82
N THR A 7 1.37 -0.31 -10.47
CA THR A 7 0.57 -1.52 -10.74
C THR A 7 -0.21 -1.43 -12.03
N LYS A 8 -0.60 -0.21 -12.43
CA LYS A 8 -1.30 0.03 -13.69
C LYS A 8 -0.29 0.23 -14.82
N HIS A 9 -0.60 -0.29 -16.01
CA HIS A 9 0.16 -0.04 -17.24
C HIS A 9 -0.09 1.40 -17.74
N LEU A 10 0.13 2.40 -16.89
CA LEU A 10 -0.11 3.81 -17.17
C LEU A 10 1.15 4.59 -16.82
N SER A 11 1.71 5.34 -17.77
CA SER A 11 2.78 6.29 -17.46
C SER A 11 2.30 7.30 -16.43
N TYR A 12 2.90 7.30 -15.24
CA TYR A 12 2.62 8.26 -14.19
C TYR A 12 3.68 9.37 -14.22
N ASN A 13 3.23 10.62 -14.27
CA ASN A 13 4.10 11.79 -14.19
C ASN A 13 3.48 12.80 -13.23
N GLY A 14 3.84 12.70 -11.96
CA GLY A 14 3.28 13.50 -10.87
C GLY A 14 4.21 13.51 -9.66
N TYR A 15 4.13 14.53 -8.81
CA TYR A 15 5.01 14.68 -7.63
C TYR A 15 6.52 14.62 -7.94
N GLY A 16 6.94 15.06 -9.13
CA GLY A 16 8.34 14.96 -9.58
C GLY A 16 8.81 13.52 -9.85
N ILE A 17 7.89 12.56 -9.84
CA ILE A 17 8.12 11.15 -10.03
C ILE A 17 7.64 10.74 -11.42
N ARG A 18 8.51 10.03 -12.13
CA ARG A 18 8.19 9.45 -13.44
C ARG A 18 8.26 7.92 -13.35
N ALA A 19 7.10 7.28 -13.39
CA ALA A 19 6.98 5.83 -13.45
C ALA A 19 6.45 5.41 -14.82
N THR A 20 7.09 4.44 -15.46
CA THR A 20 6.67 3.94 -16.77
C THR A 20 6.55 2.42 -16.74
N ARG A 21 5.98 1.83 -17.80
CA ARG A 21 5.88 0.36 -17.91
C ARG A 21 7.24 -0.32 -17.87
N ASP A 22 8.26 0.30 -18.49
CA ASP A 22 9.65 -0.22 -18.50
C ASP A 22 10.36 -0.03 -17.17
N ASN A 23 10.02 1.03 -16.43
CA ASN A 23 10.56 1.28 -15.09
C ASN A 23 9.43 1.59 -14.09
N PRO A 24 8.73 0.55 -13.61
CA PRO A 24 7.57 0.73 -12.75
C PRO A 24 7.94 1.00 -11.29
N ILE A 25 9.21 0.80 -10.91
CA ILE A 25 9.67 0.96 -9.53
C ILE A 25 10.21 2.37 -9.33
N VAL A 26 9.64 3.08 -8.36
CA VAL A 26 10.07 4.42 -7.96
C VAL A 26 10.48 4.40 -6.50
N ARG A 27 11.62 5.03 -6.19
CA ARG A 27 12.03 5.32 -4.81
C ARG A 27 11.71 6.77 -4.49
N THR A 28 10.91 6.99 -3.45
CA THR A 28 10.52 8.33 -3.00
C THR A 28 10.35 8.38 -1.49
N ASP A 29 10.00 9.54 -0.95
CA ASP A 29 9.67 9.74 0.45
C ASP A 29 8.39 9.00 0.84
N PRO A 30 8.30 8.51 2.09
CA PRO A 30 7.14 7.73 2.57
C PRO A 30 5.82 8.50 2.46
N GLU A 31 5.85 9.84 2.62
CA GLU A 31 4.66 10.69 2.50
C GLU A 31 4.15 10.74 1.05
N THR A 32 5.06 10.91 0.08
CA THR A 32 4.72 10.86 -1.35
C THR A 32 4.30 9.46 -1.77
N ALA A 33 4.97 8.42 -1.28
CA ALA A 33 4.61 7.03 -1.53
C ALA A 33 3.19 6.71 -1.04
N ALA A 34 2.82 7.20 0.15
CA ALA A 34 1.46 7.07 0.67
C ALA A 34 0.43 7.72 -0.25
N ALA A 35 0.68 8.95 -0.72
CA ALA A 35 -0.19 9.62 -1.68
C ALA A 35 -0.35 8.82 -2.99
N LEU A 36 0.74 8.25 -3.51
CA LEU A 36 0.73 7.43 -4.73
C LEU A 36 -0.06 6.12 -4.57
N VAL A 37 0.06 5.48 -3.41
CA VAL A 37 -0.67 4.26 -3.07
C VAL A 37 -2.15 4.57 -2.82
N THR A 38 -2.47 5.63 -2.08
CA THR A 38 -3.84 6.11 -1.86
C THR A 38 -4.53 6.50 -3.18
N ALA A 39 -3.78 7.04 -4.14
CA ALA A 39 -4.30 7.33 -5.48
C ALA A 39 -4.67 6.06 -6.28
N GLY A 40 -4.30 4.86 -5.80
CA GLY A 40 -4.68 3.58 -6.42
C GLY A 40 -3.94 3.27 -7.72
N HIS A 41 -2.76 3.86 -7.92
CA HIS A 41 -1.90 3.61 -9.08
C HIS A 41 -0.63 2.83 -8.71
N PHE A 42 -0.25 2.81 -7.44
CA PHE A 42 0.98 2.20 -6.94
C PHE A 42 0.71 1.25 -5.78
N GLU A 43 1.61 0.29 -5.59
CA GLU A 43 1.69 -0.60 -4.43
C GLU A 43 3.08 -0.49 -3.79
N TYR A 44 3.19 -0.73 -2.49
CA TYR A 44 4.49 -0.80 -1.82
C TYR A 44 5.25 -2.05 -2.29
N LEU A 45 6.51 -1.86 -2.72
CA LEU A 45 7.35 -2.95 -3.21
C LEU A 45 8.04 -3.70 -2.06
N GLU A 46 8.45 -2.97 -1.03
CA GLU A 46 8.73 -3.54 0.28
C GLU A 46 7.39 -3.61 0.98
N THR A 47 6.94 -4.81 1.36
CA THR A 47 5.93 -4.94 2.39
C THR A 47 6.38 -4.06 3.56
N PRO A 48 5.75 -2.90 3.87
CA PRO A 48 5.68 -2.59 5.28
C PRO A 48 5.05 -3.86 5.85
N GLU A 49 5.74 -4.57 6.74
CA GLU A 49 5.10 -5.68 7.45
C GLU A 49 3.69 -5.22 7.75
N PRO A 50 2.65 -5.99 7.36
CA PRO A 50 1.30 -5.57 7.60
C PRO A 50 1.30 -5.20 9.06
N VAL A 51 1.07 -3.91 9.38
CA VAL A 51 0.65 -3.55 10.72
C VAL A 51 -0.63 -4.33 10.81
N MET A 52 -0.52 -5.53 11.37
CA MET A 52 -1.64 -6.36 11.73
C MET A 52 -2.37 -5.46 12.70
N ILE A 53 -3.34 -4.73 12.17
CA ILE A 53 -4.47 -4.33 12.95
C ILE A 53 -4.98 -5.70 13.38
N GLN A 54 -4.55 -6.13 14.56
CA GLN A 54 -5.11 -7.27 15.24
C GLN A 54 -6.56 -6.85 15.37
N GLU A 55 -7.38 -7.31 14.43
CA GLU A 55 -8.80 -7.37 14.61
C GLU A 55 -8.94 -8.31 15.80
N THR A 56 -8.94 -7.70 16.97
CA THR A 56 -9.15 -8.37 18.25
C THR A 56 -10.50 -9.00 18.10
N LYS A 57 -10.50 -10.29 17.73
CA LYS A 57 -11.68 -11.15 17.79
C LYS A 57 -12.38 -10.82 19.10
N PRO A 58 -13.65 -10.34 19.10
CA PRO A 58 -14.40 -10.34 20.33
C PRO A 58 -14.58 -11.80 20.73
N ALA A 59 -13.77 -12.23 21.69
CA ALA A 59 -13.84 -13.55 22.29
C ALA A 59 -15.12 -13.62 23.14
N ARG A 60 -16.15 -14.30 22.59
CA ARG A 60 -17.24 -15.00 23.30
C ARG A 60 -18.25 -14.11 24.07
N PRO A 61 -19.52 -14.53 24.17
CA PRO A 61 -19.87 -15.71 24.97
C PRO A 61 -20.74 -16.73 24.22
N LYS A 62 -20.44 -18.02 24.42
CA LYS A 62 -21.42 -19.09 24.18
C LYS A 62 -22.50 -18.87 25.23
N ARG A 63 -23.64 -18.28 24.86
CA ARG A 63 -24.81 -18.28 25.74
C ARG A 63 -25.45 -19.66 25.67
N ALA A 64 -25.70 -20.19 26.85
CA ALA A 64 -26.17 -21.53 27.11
C ALA A 64 -27.55 -21.80 26.50
N LYS A 65 -27.76 -23.07 26.11
CA LYS A 65 -29.08 -23.69 25.93
C LYS A 65 -30.02 -23.30 27.08
N LYS A 66 -31.24 -22.91 26.76
CA LYS A 66 -32.40 -23.09 27.63
C LYS A 66 -33.51 -23.69 26.80
#